data_AF-A0AB38YM86-F1
#
_entry.id   AF-A0AB38YM86-F1
#
_cell.length_a   1.000
_cell.length_b   1.000
_cell.length_c   1.000
_cell.angle_alpha   90.00
_cell.angle_beta   90.00
_cell.angle_gamma   90.00
#
_symmetry.space_group_name_H-M   'P 1'
#
loop_
_entity.id
_entity.type
_entity.pdbx_description
1 polymer ?
#
loop_
_entity_poly.entity_id
_entity_poly.type
_entity_poly.pdbx_seq_one_letter_code
_entity_poly.pdbx_strand_id
1 'polypeptide(L)'
;MDSNYKRVFAQNLSNLLAANKKTQADLVADLKLNKSTVSTWVNGTKMPRMNKIEQLANYFGVEKSDLIEDKSDINDSYYIDPEVAEYANKLKDNPDMRLLFDAAEDMSKDDIDFVVNLIEGLKKREGK
;
A
#
# COMPACT_ATOMS: atom_id res chain seq x y z
N MET A 1 -19.30 -9.33 7.93
CA MET A 1 -17.83 -9.16 8.04
C MET A 1 -17.06 -10.07 7.09
N ASP A 2 -17.46 -11.33 6.88
CA ASP A 2 -16.76 -12.29 5.97
C ASP A 2 -16.67 -11.93 4.48
N SER A 3 -17.61 -11.14 3.95
CA SER A 3 -17.68 -10.87 2.51
C SER A 3 -16.60 -9.91 2.01
N ASN A 4 -16.04 -9.07 2.89
CA ASN A 4 -15.03 -8.09 2.48
C ASN A 4 -13.68 -8.78 2.18
N TYR A 5 -13.19 -9.62 3.09
CA TYR A 5 -11.92 -10.36 2.90
C TYR A 5 -11.89 -11.23 1.64
N LYS A 6 -13.02 -11.86 1.29
CA LYS A 6 -13.15 -12.63 0.05
C LYS A 6 -13.01 -11.78 -1.19
N ARG A 7 -13.64 -10.59 -1.18
CA ARG A 7 -13.58 -9.63 -2.27
C ARG A 7 -12.17 -9.06 -2.42
N VAL A 8 -11.54 -8.65 -1.32
CA VAL A 8 -10.16 -8.16 -1.28
C VAL A 8 -9.21 -9.20 -1.87
N PHE A 9 -9.28 -10.44 -1.40
CA PHE A 9 -8.45 -11.51 -1.91
C PHE A 9 -8.67 -11.76 -3.41
N ALA A 10 -9.92 -11.82 -3.84
CA ALA A 10 -10.27 -12.02 -5.25
C ALA A 10 -9.71 -10.91 -6.15
N GLN A 11 -9.81 -9.66 -5.70
CA GLN A 11 -9.30 -8.50 -6.41
C GLN A 11 -7.77 -8.54 -6.48
N ASN A 12 -7.10 -8.76 -5.35
CA ASN A 12 -5.63 -8.80 -5.27
C ASN A 12 -5.07 -9.94 -6.12
N LEU A 13 -5.66 -11.13 -6.05
CA LEU A 13 -5.27 -12.26 -6.91
C LEU A 13 -5.45 -11.95 -8.39
N SER A 14 -6.54 -11.28 -8.78
CA SER A 14 -6.78 -10.87 -10.16
C SER A 14 -5.76 -9.83 -10.64
N ASN A 15 -5.40 -8.89 -9.78
CA ASN A 15 -4.38 -7.88 -10.06
C ASN A 15 -3.00 -8.53 -10.25
N LEU A 16 -2.63 -9.49 -9.40
CA LEU A 16 -1.37 -10.23 -9.53
C LEU A 16 -1.31 -11.05 -10.82
N LEU A 17 -2.42 -11.69 -11.22
CA LEU A 17 -2.51 -12.38 -12.51
C LEU A 17 -2.28 -11.41 -13.67
N ALA A 18 -2.95 -10.26 -13.68
CA ALA A 18 -2.80 -9.25 -14.72
C ALA A 18 -1.38 -8.67 -14.78
N ALA A 19 -0.80 -8.29 -13.64
CA ALA A 19 0.55 -7.72 -13.55
C ALA A 19 1.63 -8.69 -14.04
N ASN A 20 1.46 -9.99 -13.78
CA ASN A 20 2.39 -11.04 -14.22
C ASN A 20 2.06 -11.62 -15.61
N LYS A 21 1.04 -11.08 -16.30
CA LYS A 21 0.55 -11.60 -17.59
C LYS A 21 0.19 -13.10 -17.54
N LYS A 22 -0.38 -13.52 -16.42
CA LYS A 22 -0.81 -14.90 -16.14
C LYS A 22 -2.33 -15.01 -16.18
N THR A 23 -2.80 -16.19 -16.56
CA THR A 23 -4.21 -16.56 -16.57
C THR A 23 -4.54 -17.53 -15.43
N GLN A 24 -5.83 -17.73 -15.16
CA GLN A 24 -6.26 -18.78 -14.24
C GLN A 24 -5.81 -20.18 -14.70
N ALA A 25 -5.70 -20.40 -16.01
CA ALA A 25 -5.24 -21.67 -16.57
C ALA A 25 -3.75 -21.91 -16.28
N ASP A 26 -2.93 -20.85 -16.34
CA ASP A 26 -1.52 -20.94 -15.96
C ASP A 26 -1.37 -21.28 -14.48
N LEU A 27 -2.17 -20.67 -13.61
CA LEU A 27 -2.16 -20.98 -12.17
C LEU A 27 -2.55 -22.44 -11.90
N VAL A 28 -3.54 -22.96 -12.64
CA VAL A 28 -3.96 -24.37 -12.57
C VAL A 28 -2.83 -25.30 -12.99
N ALA A 29 -2.16 -25.00 -14.10
CA ALA A 29 -1.07 -25.81 -14.64
C ALA A 29 0.18 -25.76 -13.75
N ASP A 30 0.64 -24.57 -13.41
CA ASP A 30 1.90 -24.32 -12.69
C ASP A 30 1.84 -24.82 -11.25
N LEU A 31 0.71 -24.61 -10.56
CA LEU A 31 0.54 -24.97 -9.14
C LEU A 31 -0.20 -26.28 -8.91
N LYS A 32 -0.56 -27.00 -9.99
CA LYS A 32 -1.33 -28.26 -9.97
C LYS A 32 -2.61 -28.13 -9.13
N LEU A 33 -3.32 -27.02 -9.31
CA LEU A 33 -4.56 -26.71 -8.58
C LEU A 33 -5.79 -27.12 -9.38
N ASN A 34 -6.90 -27.38 -8.70
CA ASN A 34 -8.15 -27.68 -9.39
C ASN A 34 -8.74 -26.40 -10.02
N LYS A 35 -9.16 -26.47 -11.30
CA LYS A 35 -9.77 -25.35 -12.04
C LYS A 35 -10.96 -24.72 -11.32
N SER A 36 -11.86 -25.53 -10.78
CA SER A 36 -13.02 -25.03 -10.03
C SER A 36 -12.60 -24.29 -8.77
N THR A 37 -11.54 -24.73 -8.11
CA THR A 37 -11.00 -24.09 -6.91
C THR A 37 -10.44 -22.71 -7.22
N VAL A 38 -9.58 -22.61 -8.24
CA VAL A 38 -9.02 -21.32 -8.68
C VAL A 38 -10.14 -20.35 -9.09
N SER A 39 -11.13 -20.82 -9.84
CA SER A 39 -12.28 -20.00 -10.23
C SER A 39 -13.07 -19.49 -9.02
N THR A 40 -13.30 -20.33 -8.00
CA THR A 40 -14.00 -19.88 -6.79
C THR A 40 -13.24 -18.81 -6.00
N TRP A 41 -11.91 -18.80 -6.07
CA TRP A 41 -11.08 -17.79 -5.41
C TRP A 41 -11.09 -16.47 -6.18
N VAL A 42 -10.91 -16.52 -7.50
CA VAL A 42 -10.94 -15.33 -8.37
C VAL A 42 -12.32 -14.67 -8.38
N ASN A 43 -13.39 -15.45 -8.24
CA ASN A 43 -14.76 -14.94 -8.14
C ASN A 43 -15.16 -14.55 -6.71
N GLY A 44 -14.26 -14.65 -5.72
CA GLY A 44 -14.54 -14.30 -4.32
C GLY A 44 -15.61 -15.16 -3.64
N THR A 45 -15.93 -16.34 -4.19
CA THR A 45 -16.95 -17.23 -3.62
C THR A 45 -16.42 -17.95 -2.38
N LYS A 46 -15.13 -18.33 -2.39
CA LYS A 46 -14.45 -19.02 -1.27
C LYS A 46 -13.05 -18.45 -1.08
N MET A 47 -12.56 -18.54 0.16
CA MET A 47 -11.16 -18.24 0.48
C MET A 47 -10.29 -19.50 0.35
N PRO A 48 -9.03 -19.35 -0.13
CA PRO A 48 -8.02 -20.37 0.05
C PRO A 48 -7.67 -20.54 1.53
N ARG A 49 -7.20 -21.73 1.89
CA ARG A 49 -6.58 -21.99 3.19
C ARG A 49 -5.17 -21.36 3.23
N MET A 50 -4.64 -21.14 4.43
CA MET A 50 -3.34 -20.45 4.62
C MET A 50 -2.20 -21.09 3.82
N ASN A 51 -2.12 -22.42 3.74
CA ASN A 51 -1.11 -23.11 2.93
C ASN A 51 -1.21 -22.79 1.42
N LYS A 52 -2.43 -22.53 0.91
CA LYS A 52 -2.65 -22.12 -0.47
C LYS A 52 -2.36 -20.64 -0.70
N ILE A 53 -2.64 -19.80 0.29
CA ILE A 53 -2.22 -18.39 0.27
C ILE A 53 -0.69 -18.32 0.19
N GLU A 54 0.02 -19.09 1.02
CA GLU A 54 1.48 -19.16 0.98
C GLU A 54 2.02 -19.71 -0.35
N GLN A 55 1.39 -20.73 -0.91
CA GLN A 55 1.77 -21.25 -2.23
C GLN A 55 1.64 -20.18 -3.33
N LEU A 56 0.57 -19.38 -3.29
CA LEU A 56 0.34 -18.29 -4.24
C LEU A 56 1.35 -17.15 -4.04
N ALA A 57 1.60 -16.76 -2.78
CA ALA A 57 2.57 -15.74 -2.43
C ALA A 57 3.96 -16.09 -2.97
N ASN A 58 4.41 -17.32 -2.75
CA ASN A 58 5.68 -17.83 -3.27
C ASN A 58 5.72 -17.87 -4.80
N TYR A 59 4.60 -18.23 -5.45
CA TYR A 59 4.52 -18.28 -6.91
C TYR A 59 4.67 -16.89 -7.55
N PHE A 60 4.05 -15.87 -6.95
CA PHE A 60 4.14 -14.49 -7.45
C PHE A 60 5.36 -13.73 -6.90
N GLY A 61 6.09 -14.27 -5.93
CA GLY A 61 7.21 -13.59 -5.28
C GLY A 61 6.78 -12.41 -4.42
N VAL A 62 5.60 -12.50 -3.79
CA VAL A 62 4.98 -11.44 -2.97
C VAL A 62 4.75 -11.92 -1.54
N GLU A 63 4.38 -11.02 -0.63
CA GLU A 63 4.01 -11.40 0.73
C GLU A 63 2.57 -11.93 0.79
N LYS A 64 2.25 -12.65 1.87
CA LYS A 64 0.86 -13.10 2.12
C LYS A 64 -0.09 -11.90 2.30
N SER A 65 0.42 -10.80 2.88
CA SER A 65 -0.29 -9.53 3.05
C SER A 65 -0.79 -8.97 1.72
N ASP A 66 0.00 -9.05 0.65
CA ASP A 66 -0.38 -8.62 -0.71
C ASP A 66 -1.61 -9.36 -1.26
N LEU A 67 -1.90 -10.55 -0.74
CA LEU A 67 -3.06 -11.34 -1.14
C LEU A 67 -4.28 -11.11 -0.24
N ILE A 68 -4.10 -10.80 1.05
CA ILE A 68 -5.20 -10.81 2.03
C ILE A 68 -5.60 -9.43 2.57
N GLU A 69 -4.69 -8.46 2.51
CA GLU A 69 -4.91 -7.11 3.04
C GLU A 69 -5.42 -6.19 1.94
N ASP A 70 -6.33 -5.30 2.32
CA ASP A 70 -6.78 -4.24 1.44
C ASP A 70 -5.77 -3.09 1.50
N LYS A 71 -4.86 -3.05 0.53
CA LYS A 71 -3.89 -1.95 0.38
C LYS A 71 -4.46 -0.78 -0.42
N SER A 72 -5.71 -0.88 -0.91
CA SER A 72 -6.41 0.26 -1.52
C SER A 72 -6.93 1.25 -0.46
N ASP A 73 -6.99 0.79 0.79
CA ASP A 73 -7.26 1.59 1.99
C ASP A 73 -5.96 1.98 2.74
N ILE A 74 -4.87 2.31 2.03
CA ILE A 74 -3.89 3.28 2.58
C ILE A 74 -4.48 4.72 2.47
N ASN A 75 -5.75 4.80 2.84
CA ASN A 75 -6.49 5.98 3.26
C ASN A 75 -6.92 5.78 4.73
N ASP A 76 -6.20 4.92 5.48
CA ASP A 76 -5.96 5.15 6.91
C ASP A 76 -5.19 6.47 7.04
N SER A 77 -5.89 7.57 6.80
CA SER A 77 -5.45 8.83 7.32
C SER A 77 -5.48 8.67 8.83
N TYR A 78 -4.30 8.44 9.42
CA TYR A 78 -4.05 8.61 10.85
C TYR A 78 -4.54 9.97 11.36
N TYR A 79 -4.81 10.90 10.44
CA TYR A 79 -5.27 12.25 10.66
C TYR A 79 -6.75 12.39 10.25
N ILE A 80 -7.59 12.83 11.18
CA ILE A 80 -9.00 13.15 10.88
C ILE A 80 -9.10 14.34 9.92
N ASP A 81 -8.07 15.19 9.91
CA ASP A 81 -7.98 16.39 9.08
C ASP A 81 -7.45 16.06 7.67
N PRO A 82 -8.24 16.31 6.60
CA PRO A 82 -7.83 16.10 5.22
C PRO A 82 -6.58 16.89 4.80
N GLU A 83 -6.34 18.08 5.35
CA GLU A 83 -5.14 18.87 5.03
C GLU A 83 -3.88 18.21 5.59
N VAL A 84 -3.99 17.67 6.82
CA VAL A 84 -2.88 16.95 7.45
C VAL A 84 -2.61 15.63 6.73
N ALA A 85 -3.65 14.95 6.25
CA ALA A 85 -3.52 13.77 5.42
C ALA A 85 -2.76 14.06 4.12
N GLU A 86 -3.10 15.16 3.45
CA GLU A 86 -2.42 15.61 2.23
C GLU A 86 -0.95 15.93 2.50
N TYR A 87 -0.65 16.59 3.62
CA TYR A 87 0.72 16.89 4.01
C TYR A 87 1.54 15.64 4.34
N ALA A 88 0.96 14.70 5.09
CA ALA A 88 1.60 13.43 5.44
C ALA A 88 1.93 12.59 4.19
N ASN A 89 1.02 12.56 3.21
CA ASN A 89 1.27 11.90 1.93
C ASN A 89 2.42 12.58 1.17
N LYS A 90 2.46 13.92 1.13
CA LYS A 90 3.57 14.67 0.51
C LYS A 90 4.92 14.38 1.18
N LEU A 91 4.97 14.23 2.51
CA LEU A 91 6.18 13.87 3.24
C LEU A 91 6.63 12.43 2.95
N LYS A 92 5.68 11.50 2.86
CA LYS A 92 5.96 10.09 2.59
C LYS A 92 6.59 9.89 1.20
N ASP A 93 6.07 10.60 0.20
CA ASP A 93 6.47 10.45 -1.19
C ASP A 93 7.69 11.31 -1.58
N ASN A 94 8.17 12.18 -0.67
CA ASN A 94 9.33 13.02 -0.90
C ASN A 94 10.48 12.68 0.09
N PRO A 95 11.50 11.93 -0.37
CA PRO A 95 12.64 11.53 0.46
C PRO A 95 13.39 12.69 1.12
N ASP A 96 13.52 13.83 0.43
CA ASP A 96 14.23 15.00 0.96
C ASP A 96 13.42 15.66 2.09
N MET A 97 12.09 15.72 1.96
CA MET A 97 11.24 16.26 3.03
C MET A 97 11.19 15.33 4.24
N ARG A 98 11.29 14.02 4.04
CA ARG A 98 11.40 13.04 5.12
C ARG A 98 12.71 13.21 5.90
N LEU A 99 13.83 13.37 5.20
CA LEU A 99 15.13 13.64 5.84
C LEU A 99 15.12 14.95 6.65
N LEU A 100 14.45 15.99 6.15
CA LEU A 100 14.29 17.25 6.88
C LEU A 100 13.43 17.09 8.14
N PHE A 101 12.40 16.24 8.10
CA PHE A 101 11.56 15.94 9.26
C PHE A 101 12.34 15.15 10.32
N ASP A 102 13.06 14.12 9.92
CA ASP A 102 13.92 13.33 10.82
C ASP A 102 14.99 14.23 11.48
N ALA A 103 15.59 15.15 10.70
CA ALA A 103 16.54 16.12 11.25
C ALA A 103 15.90 17.12 12.23
N ALA A 104 14.62 17.43 12.06
CA ALA A 104 13.88 18.34 12.93
C ALA A 104 13.42 17.69 14.25
N GLU A 105 13.34 16.36 14.33
CA GLU A 105 12.92 15.64 15.54
C GLU A 105 13.83 15.92 16.74
N ASP A 106 15.13 16.07 16.50
CA ASP A 106 16.16 16.34 17.51
C ASP A 106 16.42 17.85 17.74
N MET A 107 15.68 18.74 17.06
CA MET A 107 15.89 20.19 17.15
C MET A 107 15.14 20.84 18.31
N SER A 108 15.71 21.92 18.86
CA SER A 108 15.01 22.74 19.84
C SER A 108 13.94 23.60 19.18
N LYS A 109 12.96 24.06 19.96
CA LYS A 109 11.94 24.99 19.47
C LYS A 109 12.54 26.25 18.86
N ASP A 110 13.58 26.82 19.48
CA ASP A 110 14.23 28.04 19.01
C ASP A 110 14.90 27.84 17.63
N ASP A 111 15.47 26.65 17.41
CA ASP A 111 16.09 26.31 16.13
C ASP A 111 15.03 26.08 15.03
N ILE A 112 13.90 25.46 15.38
CA ILE A 112 12.75 25.31 14.47
C ILE A 112 12.21 26.69 14.08
N ASP A 113 12.01 27.58 15.06
CA ASP A 113 11.54 28.94 14.84
C ASP A 113 12.51 29.73 13.95
N PHE A 114 13.83 29.54 14.10
CA PHE A 114 14.83 30.13 13.21
C PHE A 114 14.67 29.66 11.76
N VAL A 115 14.53 28.35 11.53
CA VAL A 115 14.37 27.78 10.19
C VAL A 115 13.06 28.25 9.54
N VAL A 116 11.96 28.29 10.30
CA VAL A 116 10.67 28.81 9.81
C VAL A 116 10.83 30.26 9.35
N ASN A 117 11.44 31.12 10.17
CA ASN A 117 11.69 32.53 9.82
C ASN A 117 12.58 32.68 8.58
N LEU A 118 13.59 31.82 8.41
CA LEU A 118 14.42 31.80 7.21
C LEU A 118 13.59 31.47 5.96
N ILE A 119 12.76 30.43 6.01
CA ILE A 119 11.88 30.02 4.90
C ILE A 119 10.91 31.14 4.53
N GLU A 120 10.29 31.79 5.52
CA GLU A 120 9.40 32.94 5.26
C GLU A 120 10.15 34.12 4.61
N GLY A 121 11.38 34.39 5.05
CA GLY A 121 12.24 35.40 4.45
C GLY A 121 12.57 35.10 2.98
N LEU A 122 12.79 33.82 2.64
CA LEU A 122 13.02 33.38 1.26
C LEU A 122 11.77 33.55 0.38
N LYS A 123 10.59 33.15 0.87
CA LYS A 123 9.32 33.33 0.15
C LYS A 123 9.06 34.80 -0.21
N LYS A 124 9.23 35.70 0.77
CA LYS A 124 9.09 37.15 0.58
C LYS A 124 10.04 37.71 -0.48
N ARG A 125 11.25 37.16 -0.62
CA ARG A 125 12.25 37.57 -1.63
C ARG A 125 11.93 37.08 -3.03
N GLU A 126 11.31 35.91 -3.16
CA GLU A 126 10.90 35.35 -4.45
C GLU A 126 9.57 35.92 -4.99
N GLY A 127 8.95 36.85 -4.25
CA GLY A 127 7.70 37.51 -4.67
C GLY A 127 6.49 36.58 -4.66
N LYS A 128 6.53 35.50 -3.87
CA LYS A 128 5.42 34.57 -3.65
C LYS A 128 4.82 34.75 -2.25
#